data_AF-A0A7S1DRW3-F1
#
_entry.id   AF-A0A7S1DRW3-F1
#
_cell.length_a   1.000
_cell.length_b   1.000
_cell.length_c   1.000
_cell.angle_alpha   90.00
_cell.angle_beta   90.00
_cell.angle_gamma   90.00
#
_symmetry.space_group_name_H-M   'P 1'
#
loop_
_entity.id
_entity.type
_entity.pdbx_description
1 polymer ?
#
loop_
_entity_poly.entity_id
_entity_poly.type
_entity_poly.pdbx_seq_one_letter_code
_entity_poly.pdbx_strand_id
1 'polypeptide(L)'
;AVSATKPGGAAGDGRLFYVSRGNQWDLVAGALEGKGWERIPFDEKARQDYFLRWTEVRSDIDYARFSDKSQLVNHIPNAGVVTSKLSLIKTLRDRQRVLRQEAKRSPGAEQLLMPSYLPESFTLTLGSDKVALLNACQAALRGDEEERDAAWIIKPASSNCGRGIVVTRDHAMVIREHLRYQERPRKPEAGGEAPPGGGGEGAS
;
A
#
# COMPACT_ATOMS: atom_id res chain seq x y z
N ALA A 1 24.31 24.91 -46.32
CA ALA A 1 24.16 25.25 -44.90
C ALA A 1 23.38 24.12 -44.22
N VAL A 2 24.10 23.40 -43.35
CA VAL A 2 23.69 22.49 -42.27
C VAL A 2 22.43 21.64 -42.48
N SER A 3 22.67 20.40 -42.94
CA SER A 3 21.78 19.25 -42.70
C SER A 3 21.72 19.00 -41.20
N ALA A 4 20.53 19.12 -40.61
CA ALA A 4 20.31 18.85 -39.20
C ALA A 4 20.36 17.34 -38.95
N THR A 5 21.55 16.84 -38.61
CA THR A 5 21.75 15.52 -38.02
C THR A 5 20.99 15.45 -36.69
N LYS A 6 20.00 14.55 -36.64
CA LYS A 6 19.37 14.07 -35.40
C LYS A 6 20.49 13.72 -34.40
N PRO A 7 20.48 14.21 -33.15
CA PRO A 7 21.45 13.76 -32.17
C PRO A 7 21.22 12.26 -31.95
N GLY A 8 22.27 11.48 -32.17
CA GLY A 8 22.25 10.03 -32.01
C GLY A 8 21.90 9.66 -30.57
N GLY A 9 20.65 9.23 -30.37
CA GLY A 9 20.33 8.36 -29.24
C GLY A 9 21.09 7.05 -29.44
N ALA A 10 21.78 6.58 -28.40
CA ALA A 10 22.40 5.27 -28.39
C ALA A 10 21.39 4.25 -28.94
N ALA A 11 21.81 3.41 -29.89
CA ALA A 11 20.98 2.33 -30.41
C ALA A 11 20.51 1.49 -29.22
N GLY A 12 19.24 1.64 -28.84
CA GLY A 12 18.63 0.86 -27.80
C GLY A 12 18.67 -0.61 -28.19
N ASP A 13 18.75 -1.50 -27.22
CA ASP A 13 18.80 -2.94 -27.42
C ASP A 13 17.46 -3.57 -27.85
N GLY A 14 16.53 -2.77 -28.38
CA GLY A 14 15.23 -3.22 -28.89
C GLY A 14 14.33 -3.85 -27.84
N ARG A 15 14.58 -3.58 -26.54
CA ARG A 15 13.77 -4.15 -25.46
C ARG A 15 12.34 -3.63 -25.51
N LEU A 16 11.40 -4.56 -25.38
CA LEU A 16 9.99 -4.25 -25.26
C LEU A 16 9.63 -3.87 -23.83
N PHE A 17 8.80 -2.83 -23.65
CA PHE A 17 8.20 -2.54 -22.37
C PHE A 17 6.72 -2.22 -22.48
N TYR A 18 5.96 -2.56 -21.45
CA TYR A 18 4.58 -2.13 -21.29
C TYR A 18 4.49 -1.11 -20.15
N VAL A 19 3.73 -0.04 -20.36
CA VAL A 19 3.36 0.92 -19.31
C VAL A 19 1.85 1.10 -19.31
N SER A 20 1.20 0.94 -18.15
CA SER A 20 -0.24 1.18 -18.02
C SER A 20 -0.55 2.68 -18.20
N ARG A 21 -1.68 3.02 -18.82
CA ARG A 21 -2.14 4.41 -19.00
C ARG A 21 -2.73 5.02 -17.71
N GLY A 22 -1.95 4.96 -16.64
CA GLY A 22 -2.28 5.48 -15.31
C GLY A 22 -1.63 6.84 -15.04
N ASN A 23 -1.45 7.16 -13.77
CA ASN A 23 -0.82 8.41 -13.36
C ASN A 23 0.62 8.54 -13.87
N GLN A 24 0.92 9.66 -14.56
CA GLN A 24 2.28 10.04 -15.00
C GLN A 24 3.03 8.97 -15.82
N TRP A 25 2.28 8.16 -16.59
CA TRP A 25 2.84 7.08 -17.41
C TRP A 25 3.80 7.60 -18.50
N ASP A 26 3.58 8.83 -18.96
CA ASP A 26 4.33 9.54 -19.99
C ASP A 26 5.77 9.83 -19.56
N LEU A 27 6.02 10.08 -18.27
CA LEU A 27 7.37 10.24 -17.73
C LEU A 27 8.18 8.95 -17.86
N VAL A 28 7.56 7.82 -17.55
CA VAL A 28 8.18 6.49 -17.67
C VAL A 28 8.40 6.14 -19.14
N ALA A 29 7.37 6.36 -19.97
CA ALA A 29 7.45 6.11 -21.41
C ALA A 29 8.58 6.93 -22.06
N GLY A 30 8.61 8.25 -21.84
CA GLY A 30 9.63 9.13 -22.41
C GLY A 30 11.05 8.76 -21.96
N ALA A 31 11.24 8.34 -20.71
CA ALA A 31 12.53 7.89 -20.22
C ALA A 31 13.01 6.58 -20.85
N LEU A 32 12.11 5.64 -21.14
CA LEU A 32 12.45 4.35 -21.77
C LEU A 32 12.58 4.47 -23.29
N GLU A 33 11.67 5.19 -23.94
CA GLU A 33 11.76 5.52 -25.38
C GLU A 33 13.03 6.32 -25.67
N GLY A 34 13.43 7.25 -24.78
CA GLY A 34 14.70 7.97 -24.87
C GLY A 34 15.95 7.09 -24.74
N LYS A 35 15.82 5.88 -24.16
CA LYS A 35 16.85 4.83 -24.13
C LYS A 35 16.80 3.90 -25.35
N GLY A 36 15.91 4.18 -26.30
CA GLY A 36 15.69 3.35 -27.49
C GLY A 36 14.90 2.07 -27.22
N TRP A 37 14.12 2.02 -26.14
CA TRP A 37 13.22 0.89 -25.87
C TRP A 37 11.90 1.06 -26.63
N GLU A 38 11.29 -0.05 -26.98
CA GLU A 38 10.06 -0.08 -27.76
C GLU A 38 8.85 -0.31 -26.85
N ARG A 39 7.88 0.58 -26.94
CA ARG A 39 6.65 0.49 -26.14
C ARG A 39 5.65 -0.45 -26.79
N ILE A 40 5.17 -1.42 -26.01
CA ILE A 40 4.02 -2.26 -26.36
C ILE A 40 2.77 -1.37 -26.42
N PRO A 41 1.95 -1.46 -27.50
CA PRO A 41 0.69 -0.73 -27.61
C PRO A 41 -0.26 -0.96 -26.44
N PHE A 42 -1.08 0.04 -26.12
CA PHE A 42 -1.96 0.00 -24.93
C PHE A 42 -3.06 -1.07 -25.01
N ASP A 43 -3.54 -1.34 -26.22
CA ASP A 43 -4.52 -2.39 -26.53
C ASP A 43 -3.92 -3.80 -26.41
N GLU A 44 -2.60 -3.93 -26.41
CA GLU A 44 -1.88 -5.20 -26.27
C GLU A 44 -1.47 -5.51 -24.81
N LYS A 45 -2.23 -5.03 -23.82
CA LYS A 45 -1.91 -5.22 -22.38
C LYS A 45 -1.67 -6.66 -21.93
N ALA A 46 -2.22 -7.64 -22.66
CA ALA A 46 -2.11 -9.06 -22.33
C ALA A 46 -0.76 -9.67 -22.71
N ARG A 47 0.06 -8.98 -23.52
CA ARG A 47 1.39 -9.44 -23.93
C ARG A 47 2.29 -9.72 -22.73
N GLN A 48 3.05 -10.80 -22.84
CA GLN A 48 3.99 -11.29 -21.82
C GLN A 48 5.43 -11.31 -22.32
N ASP A 49 5.71 -10.95 -23.56
CA ASP A 49 7.07 -10.86 -24.13
C ASP A 49 7.76 -9.53 -23.83
N TYR A 50 7.33 -8.84 -22.77
CA TYR A 50 7.97 -7.62 -22.30
C TYR A 50 9.27 -7.93 -21.57
N PHE A 51 10.25 -7.02 -21.67
CA PHE A 51 11.37 -6.96 -20.76
C PHE A 51 10.98 -6.25 -19.45
N LEU A 52 10.21 -5.16 -19.55
CA LEU A 52 9.71 -4.41 -18.37
C LEU A 52 8.21 -4.18 -18.46
N ARG A 53 7.51 -4.41 -17.35
CA ARG A 53 6.10 -4.02 -17.19
C ARG A 53 5.97 -3.03 -16.03
N TRP A 54 5.54 -1.82 -16.37
CA TRP A 54 5.29 -0.75 -15.41
C TRP A 54 3.79 -0.51 -15.27
N THR A 55 3.23 -0.83 -14.11
CA THR A 55 1.79 -0.66 -13.85
C THR A 55 1.55 0.22 -12.63
N GLU A 56 0.40 0.88 -12.58
CA GLU A 56 -0.02 1.64 -11.40
C GLU A 56 -0.42 0.68 -10.26
N VAL A 57 -1.18 -0.36 -10.57
CA VAL A 57 -1.64 -1.35 -9.60
C VAL A 57 -0.95 -2.68 -9.79
N ARG A 58 -0.68 -3.35 -8.66
CA ARG A 58 -0.09 -4.69 -8.60
C ARG A 58 -0.91 -5.74 -9.37
N SER A 59 -2.24 -5.62 -9.35
CA SER A 59 -3.17 -6.58 -9.97
C SER A 59 -3.05 -6.66 -11.49
N ASP A 60 -2.40 -5.70 -12.13
CA ASP A 60 -2.18 -5.69 -13.58
C ASP A 60 -0.95 -6.52 -14.01
N ILE A 61 -0.27 -7.14 -13.05
CA ILE A 61 0.87 -8.03 -13.26
C ILE A 61 0.41 -9.48 -13.04
N ASP A 62 0.58 -10.31 -14.07
CA ASP A 62 0.39 -11.75 -13.98
C ASP A 62 1.64 -12.40 -13.38
N TYR A 63 1.71 -12.45 -12.04
CA TYR A 63 2.83 -13.08 -11.35
C TYR A 63 2.90 -14.60 -11.56
N ALA A 64 1.83 -15.26 -12.00
CA ALA A 64 1.86 -16.70 -12.27
C ALA A 64 2.65 -17.03 -13.53
N ARG A 65 2.67 -16.11 -14.50
CA ARG A 65 3.44 -16.23 -15.76
C ARG A 65 4.73 -15.41 -15.78
N PHE A 66 5.05 -14.72 -14.69
CA PHE A 66 6.24 -13.90 -14.56
C PHE A 66 7.52 -14.75 -14.49
N SER A 67 8.55 -14.37 -15.25
CA SER A 67 9.87 -15.00 -15.25
C SER A 67 10.95 -14.03 -14.76
N ASP A 68 11.50 -14.29 -13.58
CA ASP A 68 12.53 -13.48 -12.93
C ASP A 68 13.86 -13.38 -13.69
N LYS A 69 14.12 -14.33 -14.60
CA LYS A 69 15.35 -14.37 -15.43
C LYS A 69 15.32 -13.43 -16.63
N SER A 70 14.14 -13.07 -17.13
CA SER A 70 13.99 -12.33 -18.39
C SER A 70 13.07 -11.11 -18.31
N GLN A 71 12.28 -10.99 -17.25
CA GLN A 71 11.30 -9.93 -17.08
C GLN A 71 11.53 -9.12 -15.80
N LEU A 72 11.15 -7.86 -15.85
CA LEU A 72 11.17 -6.94 -14.73
C LEU A 72 9.78 -6.31 -14.55
N VAL A 73 9.40 -6.07 -13.29
CA VAL A 73 8.16 -5.37 -12.92
C VAL A 73 8.43 -4.34 -11.83
N ASN A 74 7.62 -3.28 -11.77
CA ASN A 74 7.78 -2.21 -10.79
C ASN A 74 7.08 -2.47 -9.43
N HIS A 75 6.55 -3.69 -9.21
CA HIS A 75 5.89 -4.07 -7.96
C HIS A 75 6.49 -5.36 -7.39
N ILE A 76 6.76 -5.35 -6.08
CA ILE A 76 7.25 -6.53 -5.37
C ILE A 76 6.06 -7.41 -4.93
N PRO A 77 6.10 -8.74 -5.19
CA PRO A 77 5.26 -9.73 -4.53
C PRO A 77 5.05 -9.47 -3.05
N ASN A 78 3.79 -9.45 -2.60
CA ASN A 78 3.43 -9.33 -1.18
C ASN A 78 3.88 -8.04 -0.47
N ALA A 79 4.23 -6.97 -1.20
CA ALA A 79 4.59 -5.67 -0.61
C ALA A 79 3.52 -5.07 0.32
N GLY A 80 2.26 -5.51 0.19
CA GLY A 80 1.13 -5.15 1.06
C GLY A 80 1.36 -5.37 2.56
N VAL A 81 2.37 -6.18 2.92
CA VAL A 81 2.83 -6.36 4.30
C VAL A 81 3.34 -5.06 4.94
N VAL A 82 3.91 -4.13 4.16
CA VAL A 82 4.44 -2.84 4.65
C VAL A 82 3.81 -1.61 3.98
N THR A 83 3.11 -1.77 2.85
CA THR A 83 2.55 -0.64 2.10
C THR A 83 1.12 -0.27 2.49
N SER A 84 0.53 -0.95 3.48
CA SER A 84 -0.77 -0.57 4.07
C SER A 84 -0.58 -0.16 5.53
N LYS A 85 -1.41 0.78 6.02
CA LYS A 85 -1.32 1.26 7.41
C LYS A 85 -1.52 0.11 8.40
N LEU A 86 -2.53 -0.74 8.17
CA LEU A 86 -2.85 -1.86 9.06
C LEU A 86 -1.76 -2.93 9.05
N SER A 87 -1.32 -3.37 7.87
CA SER A 87 -0.28 -4.38 7.76
C SER A 87 1.04 -3.87 8.33
N LEU A 88 1.39 -2.61 8.09
CA LEU A 88 2.61 -2.00 8.63
C LEU A 88 2.63 -2.07 10.17
N ILE A 89 1.56 -1.60 10.84
CA ILE A 89 1.48 -1.65 12.31
C ILE A 89 1.58 -3.09 12.82
N LYS A 90 0.88 -4.03 12.17
CA LYS A 90 0.93 -5.44 12.53
C LYS A 90 2.35 -6.00 12.40
N THR A 91 2.97 -5.83 11.23
CA THR A 91 4.31 -6.33 10.92
C THR A 91 5.36 -5.75 11.85
N LEU A 92 5.29 -4.46 12.16
CA LEU A 92 6.25 -3.84 13.07
C LEU A 92 6.07 -4.32 14.52
N ARG A 93 4.84 -4.53 14.98
CA ARG A 93 4.58 -5.11 16.32
C ARG A 93 5.07 -6.55 16.40
N ASP A 94 4.87 -7.35 15.36
CA ASP A 94 5.39 -8.71 15.28
C ASP A 94 6.93 -8.71 15.30
N ARG A 95 7.58 -7.81 14.55
CA ARG A 95 9.04 -7.65 14.59
C ARG A 95 9.53 -7.19 15.96
N GLN A 96 8.82 -6.28 16.63
CA GLN A 96 9.16 -5.81 17.96
C GLN A 96 9.14 -6.94 19.00
N ARG A 97 8.20 -7.89 18.90
CA ARG A 97 8.17 -9.06 19.79
C ARG A 97 9.45 -9.90 19.65
N VAL A 98 9.91 -10.11 18.42
CA VAL A 98 11.17 -10.81 18.13
C VAL A 98 12.37 -10.01 18.64
N LEU A 99 12.43 -8.70 18.34
CA LEU A 99 13.51 -7.82 18.80
C LEU A 99 13.62 -7.79 20.33
N ARG A 100 12.51 -7.82 21.08
CA ARG A 100 12.53 -7.89 22.54
C ARG A 100 13.10 -9.22 23.05
N GLN A 101 12.93 -10.31 22.33
CA GLN A 101 13.55 -11.60 22.68
C GLN A 101 15.05 -11.58 22.37
N GLU A 102 15.45 -10.94 21.28
CA GLU A 102 16.85 -10.77 20.86
C GLU A 102 17.61 -9.80 21.78
N ALA A 103 16.99 -8.69 22.20
CA ALA A 103 17.59 -7.68 23.07
C ALA A 103 17.97 -8.24 24.45
N LYS A 104 17.21 -9.23 24.96
CA LYS A 104 17.59 -9.96 26.17
C LYS A 104 18.93 -10.70 26.06
N ARG A 105 19.41 -10.94 24.82
CA ARG A 105 20.65 -11.64 24.52
C ARG A 105 21.77 -10.71 24.05
N SER A 106 21.50 -9.42 23.79
CA SER A 106 22.48 -8.49 23.23
C SER A 106 22.19 -7.03 23.64
N PRO A 107 23.05 -6.41 24.45
CA PRO A 107 22.95 -4.99 24.79
C PRO A 107 23.06 -4.13 23.52
N GLY A 108 22.13 -3.18 23.34
CA GLY A 108 22.13 -2.24 22.19
C GLY A 108 20.96 -2.43 21.21
N ALA A 109 20.27 -3.58 21.23
CA ALA A 109 19.10 -3.82 20.38
C ALA A 109 17.85 -3.00 20.79
N GLU A 110 17.88 -2.31 21.93
CA GLU A 110 16.77 -1.49 22.44
C GLU A 110 16.48 -0.28 21.55
N GLN A 111 17.49 0.28 20.88
CA GLN A 111 17.32 1.41 19.95
C GLN A 111 16.48 1.03 18.72
N LEU A 112 16.37 -0.26 18.41
CA LEU A 112 15.57 -0.79 17.31
C LEU A 112 14.11 -1.07 17.71
N LEU A 113 13.73 -0.83 18.97
CA LEU A 113 12.36 -1.03 19.43
C LEU A 113 11.45 0.08 18.88
N MET A 114 10.38 -0.35 18.22
CA MET A 114 9.28 0.47 17.68
C MET A 114 8.97 1.82 18.38
N PRO A 115 8.85 1.91 19.72
CA PRO A 115 8.54 3.19 20.38
C PRO A 115 9.56 4.32 20.11
N SER A 116 10.79 4.01 19.68
CA SER A 116 11.81 5.02 19.39
C SER A 116 11.62 5.75 18.05
N TYR A 117 10.87 5.17 17.10
CA TYR A 117 10.70 5.73 15.75
C TYR A 117 9.27 5.70 15.20
N LEU A 118 8.34 5.04 15.89
CA LEU A 118 6.94 5.00 15.50
C LEU A 118 6.07 5.58 16.62
N PRO A 119 5.18 6.53 16.30
CA PRO A 119 4.18 7.00 17.25
C PRO A 119 3.32 5.84 17.76
N GLU A 120 2.86 5.95 19.00
CA GLU A 120 1.88 5.02 19.53
C GLU A 120 0.66 4.97 18.60
N SER A 121 0.29 3.76 18.19
CA SER A 121 -0.66 3.53 17.11
C SER A 121 -1.57 2.38 17.49
N PHE A 122 -2.87 2.54 17.26
CA PHE A 122 -3.90 1.54 17.57
C PHE A 122 -4.71 1.17 16.32
N THR A 123 -5.02 -0.11 16.18
CA THR A 123 -5.86 -0.65 15.11
C THR A 123 -7.29 -0.81 15.61
N LEU A 124 -8.14 0.12 15.20
CA LEU A 124 -9.51 0.16 15.71
C LEU A 124 -10.42 -0.97 15.21
N THR A 125 -9.97 -1.84 14.30
CA THR A 125 -10.70 -3.07 13.96
C THR A 125 -10.46 -4.19 14.97
N LEU A 126 -9.41 -4.10 15.80
CA LEU A 126 -9.08 -5.09 16.83
C LEU A 126 -9.67 -4.69 18.18
N GLY A 127 -10.42 -5.60 18.82
CA GLY A 127 -11.01 -5.35 20.13
C GLY A 127 -9.97 -5.03 21.21
N SER A 128 -8.84 -5.74 21.21
CA SER A 128 -7.73 -5.51 22.14
C SER A 128 -7.17 -4.09 22.04
N ASP A 129 -7.00 -3.60 20.81
CA ASP A 129 -6.46 -2.26 20.57
C ASP A 129 -7.44 -1.16 20.96
N LYS A 130 -8.76 -1.40 20.84
CA LYS A 130 -9.77 -0.46 21.35
C LYS A 130 -9.65 -0.31 22.85
N VAL A 131 -9.53 -1.42 23.59
CA VAL A 131 -9.37 -1.40 25.05
C VAL A 131 -8.06 -0.71 25.42
N ALA A 132 -6.96 -1.01 24.74
CA ALA A 132 -5.67 -0.37 24.98
C ALA A 132 -5.72 1.14 24.72
N LEU A 133 -6.37 1.58 23.64
CA LEU A 133 -6.59 3.00 23.35
C LEU A 133 -7.42 3.69 24.43
N LEU A 134 -8.49 3.05 24.91
CA LEU A 134 -9.31 3.59 26.00
C LEU A 134 -8.48 3.78 27.26
N ASN A 135 -7.65 2.80 27.61
CA ASN A 135 -6.75 2.89 28.75
C ASN A 135 -5.72 4.03 28.58
N ALA A 136 -5.14 4.17 27.38
CA ALA A 136 -4.21 5.25 27.07
C ALA A 136 -4.88 6.63 27.19
N CYS A 137 -6.10 6.78 26.66
CA CYS A 137 -6.88 8.02 26.79
C CYS A 137 -7.22 8.33 28.26
N GLN A 138 -7.59 7.33 29.05
CA GLN A 138 -7.87 7.51 30.48
C GLN A 138 -6.61 7.88 31.28
N ALA A 139 -5.46 7.31 30.93
CA ALA A 139 -4.18 7.66 31.52
C ALA A 139 -3.83 9.12 31.20
N ALA A 140 -3.91 9.51 29.93
CA ALA A 140 -3.66 10.87 29.48
C ALA A 140 -4.54 11.90 30.21
N LEU A 141 -5.83 11.63 30.39
CA LEU A 141 -6.75 12.52 31.12
C LEU A 141 -6.37 12.72 32.61
N ARG A 142 -5.65 11.78 33.21
CA ARG A 142 -5.16 11.85 34.60
C ARG A 142 -3.70 12.31 34.69
N GLY A 143 -3.04 12.45 33.55
CA GLY A 143 -1.65 12.84 33.42
C GLY A 143 -1.43 14.33 33.66
N ASP A 144 -0.21 14.76 33.37
CA ASP A 144 0.16 16.17 33.36
C ASP A 144 -0.46 16.91 32.16
N GLU A 145 -0.19 18.22 32.05
CA GLU A 145 -0.74 19.03 30.97
C GLU A 145 -0.28 18.57 29.59
N GLU A 146 0.94 18.04 29.45
CA GLU A 146 1.47 17.58 28.17
C GLU A 146 0.75 16.31 27.69
N GLU A 147 0.54 15.35 28.59
CA GLU A 147 -0.22 14.14 28.30
C GLU A 147 -1.69 14.45 27.97
N ARG A 148 -2.30 15.39 28.70
CA ARG A 148 -3.69 15.83 28.48
C ARG A 148 -3.90 16.55 27.14
N ASP A 149 -2.90 17.29 26.66
CA ASP A 149 -2.97 18.03 25.41
C ASP A 149 -2.46 17.24 24.20
N ALA A 150 -2.09 15.97 24.40
CA ALA A 150 -1.65 15.07 23.35
C ALA A 150 -2.71 14.91 22.24
N ALA A 151 -2.30 15.15 21.00
CA ALA A 151 -3.18 15.03 19.84
C ALA A 151 -3.16 13.62 19.24
N TRP A 152 -4.33 13.13 18.84
CA TRP A 152 -4.51 11.90 18.08
C TRP A 152 -4.74 12.18 16.60
N ILE A 153 -4.17 11.33 15.74
CA ILE A 153 -4.41 11.34 14.30
C ILE A 153 -5.09 10.04 13.90
N ILE A 154 -6.34 10.14 13.46
CA ILE A 154 -7.16 9.02 12.98
C ILE A 154 -7.02 8.94 11.47
N LYS A 155 -6.69 7.75 10.95
CA LYS A 155 -6.49 7.53 9.52
C LYS A 155 -7.27 6.30 9.04
N PRO A 156 -7.99 6.38 7.90
CA PRO A 156 -8.61 5.22 7.29
C PRO A 156 -7.55 4.26 6.73
N ALA A 157 -7.83 2.96 6.82
CA ALA A 157 -6.91 1.90 6.38
C ALA A 157 -6.57 2.00 4.88
N SER A 158 -7.58 2.22 4.04
CA SER A 158 -7.50 2.11 2.57
C SER A 158 -7.57 3.43 1.82
N SER A 159 -7.40 4.59 2.50
CA SER A 159 -7.36 5.89 1.81
C SER A 159 -5.94 6.46 1.71
N ASN A 160 -5.72 7.23 0.64
CA ASN A 160 -4.49 7.97 0.35
C ASN A 160 -4.82 9.48 0.14
N CYS A 161 -3.80 10.29 -0.09
CA CYS A 161 -3.92 11.75 -0.32
C CYS A 161 -4.60 12.51 0.83
N GLY A 162 -4.39 12.08 2.07
CA GLY A 162 -4.94 12.74 3.26
C GLY A 162 -6.45 12.60 3.46
N ARG A 163 -7.17 11.91 2.57
CA ARG A 163 -8.62 11.76 2.67
C ARG A 163 -9.03 10.99 3.92
N GLY A 164 -10.01 11.55 4.64
CA GLY A 164 -10.55 10.96 5.86
C GLY A 164 -9.62 11.00 7.07
N ILE A 165 -8.50 11.73 7.00
CA ILE A 165 -7.67 11.98 8.18
C ILE A 165 -8.41 12.96 9.10
N VAL A 166 -8.46 12.62 10.40
CA VAL A 166 -8.98 13.48 11.46
C VAL A 166 -7.88 13.68 12.48
N VAL A 167 -7.68 14.92 12.92
CA VAL A 167 -6.77 15.26 14.02
C VAL A 167 -7.62 15.81 15.16
N THR A 168 -7.42 15.30 16.37
CA THR A 168 -8.20 15.74 17.54
C THR A 168 -7.41 15.61 18.82
N ARG A 169 -7.61 16.56 19.75
CA ARG A 169 -7.18 16.44 21.16
C ARG A 169 -8.30 15.91 22.05
N ASP A 170 -9.52 15.83 21.53
CA ASP A 170 -10.64 15.28 22.25
C ASP A 170 -10.58 13.74 22.20
N HIS A 171 -10.13 13.15 23.31
CA HIS A 171 -10.08 11.69 23.48
C HIS A 171 -11.43 11.01 23.28
N ALA A 172 -12.56 11.67 23.62
CA ALA A 172 -13.90 11.12 23.39
C ALA A 172 -14.28 11.15 21.90
N MET A 173 -13.80 12.14 21.15
CA MET A 173 -13.96 12.19 19.70
C MET A 173 -13.24 11.03 19.00
N VAL A 174 -12.07 10.61 19.49
CA VAL A 174 -11.34 9.45 18.93
C VAL A 174 -12.20 8.18 18.96
N ILE A 175 -12.89 7.93 20.07
CA ILE A 175 -13.79 6.78 20.25
C ILE A 175 -15.03 6.93 19.35
N ARG A 176 -15.57 8.14 19.22
CA ARG A 176 -16.76 8.40 18.41
C ARG A 176 -16.51 8.24 16.91
N GLU A 177 -15.38 8.74 16.42
CA GLU A 177 -15.00 8.59 15.00
C GLU A 177 -14.72 7.12 14.64
N HIS A 178 -14.19 6.32 15.58
CA HIS A 178 -14.13 4.87 15.41
C HIS A 178 -15.51 4.26 15.13
N LEU A 179 -16.52 4.59 15.95
CA LEU A 179 -17.88 4.07 15.79
C LEU A 179 -18.49 4.49 14.44
N ARG A 180 -18.35 5.75 14.07
CA ARG A 180 -18.81 6.27 12.76
C ARG A 180 -18.15 5.58 11.58
N TYR A 181 -16.88 5.20 11.68
CA TYR A 181 -16.19 4.48 10.61
C TYR A 181 -16.72 3.05 10.42
N GLN A 182 -17.16 2.39 11.50
CA GLN A 182 -17.79 1.05 11.44
C GLN A 182 -19.16 1.07 10.75
N GLU A 183 -19.89 2.18 10.91
CA GLU A 183 -21.24 2.37 10.33
C GLU A 183 -21.20 2.75 8.84
N ARG A 184 -20.04 3.09 8.29
CA ARG A 184 -19.93 3.39 6.86
C ARG A 184 -20.25 2.13 6.05
N PRO A 185 -21.14 2.23 5.04
CA PRO A 185 -21.41 1.12 4.17
C PRO A 185 -20.10 0.67 3.53
N ARG A 186 -19.77 -0.62 3.69
CA ARG A 186 -18.62 -1.19 2.99
C ARG A 186 -18.90 -1.04 1.51
N LYS A 187 -17.94 -0.45 0.77
CA LYS A 187 -18.02 -0.42 -0.69
C LYS A 187 -18.14 -1.89 -1.14
N PRO A 188 -19.12 -2.25 -2.00
CA PRO A 188 -19.22 -3.61 -2.49
C PRO A 188 -17.86 -4.01 -3.06
N GLU A 189 -17.36 -5.17 -2.64
CA GLU A 189 -16.13 -5.72 -3.21
C GLU A 189 -16.36 -5.85 -4.71
N ALA A 190 -15.58 -5.12 -5.51
CA ALA A 190 -15.56 -5.31 -6.94
C ALA A 190 -14.91 -6.68 -7.20
N GLY A 191 -15.73 -7.73 -7.32
CA GLY A 191 -15.26 -9.06 -7.72
C GLY A 191 -15.81 -10.25 -6.92
N GLY A 192 -17.10 -10.28 -6.62
CA GLY A 192 -17.80 -11.56 -6.40
C GLY A 192 -18.40 -12.00 -7.73
N GLU A 193 -17.84 -13.03 -8.37
CA GLU A 193 -18.49 -13.73 -9.47
C GLU A 193 -19.92 -14.09 -9.05
N ALA A 194 -20.90 -13.69 -9.86
CA ALA A 194 -22.26 -14.18 -9.72
C ALA A 194 -22.24 -15.71 -9.93
N PRO A 195 -22.92 -16.50 -9.08
CA PRO A 195 -23.05 -17.93 -9.33
C PRO A 195 -23.74 -18.13 -10.68
N PRO A 196 -23.29 -19.09 -11.50
CA PRO A 196 -23.93 -19.35 -12.78
C PRO A 196 -25.40 -19.73 -12.53
N GLY A 197 -26.29 -18.97 -13.15
CA GLY A 197 -27.71 -19.30 -13.21
C GLY A 197 -27.88 -20.66 -13.86
N GLY A 198 -28.29 -21.65 -13.07
CA GLY A 198 -28.78 -22.93 -13.54
C GLY A 198 -30.26 -22.79 -13.88
N GLY A 199 -30.57 -22.99 -15.16
CA GLY A 199 -31.86 -22.72 -15.77
C GLY A 199 -33.00 -23.50 -15.13
N GLY A 200 -34.17 -22.86 -15.12
CA GLY A 200 -35.43 -23.60 -15.03
C GLY A 200 -35.62 -24.39 -16.32
N GLU A 201 -35.91 -25.69 -16.16
CA GLU A 201 -36.72 -26.44 -17.11
C GLU A 201 -37.97 -26.87 -16.37
N GLY A 202 -39.11 -26.49 -16.95
CA GLY A 202 -40.42 -26.96 -16.54
C GLY A 202 -40.83 -28.24 -17.26
N ALA A 203 -41.98 -28.75 -16.82
CA ALA A 203 -42.87 -29.68 -17.51
C ALA A 203 -42.38 -31.12 -17.72
N SER A 204 -42.82 -32.02 -16.84
CA SER A 204 -44.01 -32.88 -17.06
C SER A 204 -44.35 -33.65 -15.79
#